data_AF-A0A1I7IHK1-F1
#
_entry.id   AF-A0A1I7IHK1-F1
#
_cell.length_a   1.000
_cell.length_b   1.000
_cell.length_c   1.000
_cell.angle_alpha   90.00
_cell.angle_beta   90.00
_cell.angle_gamma   90.00
#
_symmetry.space_group_name_H-M   'P 1'
#
loop_
_entity.id
_entity.type
_entity.pdbx_description
1 polymer ?
#
loop_
_entity_poly.entity_id
_entity_poly.type
_entity_poly.pdbx_seq_one_letter_code
_entity_poly.pdbx_strand_id
1 'polypeptide(L)' 'MANETAIKKYKEIINERNIDCDFEEKSAYVYSLDETKEIIKEVEVAKEIGIDAEFVTETNLPFKVKGGILWLMKI' A
#
# COMPACT_ATOMS: atom_id res chain seq x y z
N MET A 1 -1.87 -6.81 -11.31
CA MET A 1 -0.40 -6.95 -11.11
C MET A 1 -0.07 -8.26 -10.42
N ALA A 2 1.18 -8.75 -10.49
CA ALA A 2 1.59 -10.01 -9.87
C ALA A 2 1.32 -10.07 -8.35
N ASN A 3 1.56 -8.96 -7.63
CA ASN A 3 1.36 -8.88 -6.18
C ASN A 3 -0.12 -9.00 -5.77
N GLU A 4 -1.03 -8.32 -6.48
CA GLU A 4 -2.47 -8.45 -6.24
C GLU A 4 -2.96 -9.87 -6.49
N THR A 5 -2.48 -10.52 -7.55
CA THR A 5 -2.80 -11.91 -7.84
C THR A 5 -2.33 -12.85 -6.73
N ALA A 6 -1.13 -12.61 -6.18
CA ALA A 6 -0.61 -13.40 -5.07
C ALA A 6 -1.49 -13.24 -3.81
N ILE A 7 -1.89 -12.02 -3.46
CA ILE A 7 -2.76 -11.76 -2.30
C ILE A 7 -4.12 -12.45 -2.47
N LYS A 8 -4.73 -12.34 -3.66
CA LYS A 8 -5.97 -13.06 -3.98
C LYS A 8 -5.79 -14.57 -3.82
N LYS A 9 -4.66 -15.11 -4.28
CA LYS A 9 -4.39 -16.54 -4.16
C LYS A 9 -4.21 -16.99 -2.71
N TYR A 10 -3.57 -16.18 -1.87
CA TYR A 10 -3.48 -16.47 -0.44
C TYR A 10 -4.85 -16.50 0.21
N LYS A 11 -5.71 -15.51 -0.09
CA LYS A 11 -7.10 -15.46 0.42
C LYS A 11 -7.90 -16.69 0.01
N GLU A 12 -7.77 -17.13 -1.25
CA GLU A 12 -8.38 -18.38 -1.73
C GLU A 12 -7.91 -19.59 -0.91
N ILE A 13 -6.59 -19.77 -0.75
CA ILE A 13 -6.01 -20.91 -0.04
C ILE A 13 -6.46 -20.95 1.42
N ILE A 14 -6.48 -19.80 2.09
CA ILE A 14 -6.92 -19.67 3.49
C ILE A 14 -8.37 -20.11 3.63
N ASN A 15 -9.24 -19.63 2.74
CA ASN A 15 -10.66 -19.97 2.75
C ASN A 15 -10.92 -21.44 2.39
N GLU A 16 -10.26 -21.96 1.35
CA GLU A 16 -10.43 -23.35 0.88
C GLU A 16 -9.98 -24.38 1.92
N ARG A 17 -8.94 -24.05 2.71
CA ARG A 17 -8.35 -24.96 3.70
C ARG A 17 -8.79 -24.68 5.13
N ASN A 18 -9.63 -23.66 5.33
CA ASN A 18 -10.10 -23.20 6.63
C ASN A 18 -8.94 -22.96 7.62
N ILE A 19 -7.92 -22.24 7.15
CA ILE A 19 -6.71 -21.94 7.95
C ILE A 19 -7.02 -20.84 8.96
N ASP A 20 -6.90 -21.16 10.24
CA ASP A 20 -7.02 -20.20 11.33
C ASP A 20 -5.78 -19.29 11.38
N CYS A 21 -5.90 -18.08 10.83
CA CYS A 21 -4.82 -17.10 10.79
C CYS A 21 -5.36 -15.66 10.80
N ASP A 22 -4.50 -14.71 11.15
CA ASP A 22 -4.84 -13.29 11.28
C ASP A 22 -4.79 -12.54 9.92
N PHE A 23 -5.28 -13.15 8.85
CA PHE A 23 -5.26 -12.50 7.53
C PHE A 23 -6.16 -11.25 7.52
N GLU A 24 -5.58 -10.12 7.14
CA GLU A 24 -6.29 -8.85 7.04
C GLU A 24 -5.86 -8.04 5.81
N GLU A 25 -6.83 -7.35 5.21
CA GLU A 25 -6.59 -6.39 4.14
C GLU A 25 -6.21 -5.04 4.74
N LYS A 26 -5.08 -4.48 4.30
CA LYS A 26 -4.59 -3.17 4.70
C LYS A 26 -4.15 -2.37 3.49
N SER A 27 -4.25 -1.06 3.61
CA SER A 27 -3.62 -0.14 2.67
C SER A 27 -2.11 -0.34 2.67
N ALA A 28 -1.51 -0.30 1.49
CA ALA A 28 -0.05 -0.34 1.36
C ALA A 28 0.53 1.06 1.57
N TYR A 29 1.70 1.13 2.19
CA TYR A 29 2.45 2.37 2.37
C TYR A 29 3.89 2.19 1.96
N VAL A 30 4.47 3.22 1.36
CA VAL A 30 5.92 3.36 1.16
C VAL A 30 6.33 4.71 1.72
N TYR A 31 7.44 4.74 2.47
CA TYR A 31 7.91 5.94 3.18
C TYR A 31 9.35 6.28 2.79
N SER A 32 9.71 7.55 2.92
CA SER A 32 11.08 8.05 2.78
C SER A 32 11.44 8.99 3.92
N LEU A 33 12.70 8.86 4.38
CA LEU A 33 13.29 9.74 5.39
C LEU A 33 13.95 10.98 4.77
N ASP A 34 14.31 10.93 3.48
CA ASP A 34 15.23 11.89 2.87
C ASP A 34 14.62 12.56 1.62
N GLU A 35 14.35 11.78 0.59
CA GLU A 35 13.89 12.24 -0.73
C GLU A 35 12.38 12.04 -0.92
N THR A 36 11.66 13.10 -1.28
CA THR A 36 10.20 13.08 -1.48
C THR A 36 9.77 13.36 -2.90
N LYS A 37 10.67 13.85 -3.76
CA LYS A 37 10.34 14.24 -5.14
C LYS A 37 9.80 13.09 -5.96
N GLU A 38 10.45 11.93 -5.89
CA GLU A 38 10.01 10.72 -6.59
C GLU A 38 8.66 10.23 -6.05
N ILE A 39 8.43 10.31 -4.73
CA ILE A 39 7.14 9.92 -4.13
C ILE A 39 6.01 10.83 -4.63
N ILE A 40 6.22 12.15 -4.64
CA ILE A 40 5.21 13.11 -5.11
C ILE A 40 4.88 12.83 -6.58
N LYS A 41 5.91 12.64 -7.41
CA LYS A 41 5.75 12.31 -8.83
C LYS A 41 5.01 10.98 -9.03
N GLU A 42 5.31 9.97 -8.21
CA GLU A 42 4.61 8.68 -8.26
C GLU A 42 3.13 8.82 -7.89
N VAL A 43 2.80 9.60 -6.86
CA VAL A 43 1.40 9.91 -6.48
C VAL A 43 0.68 10.63 -7.62
N GLU A 44 1.31 11.63 -8.25
CA GLU A 44 0.73 12.37 -9.37
C GLU A 44 0.43 11.44 -10.56
N VAL A 45 1.42 10.66 -10.99
CA VAL A 45 1.26 9.71 -12.10
C VAL A 45 0.22 8.65 -11.78
N ALA A 46 0.20 8.12 -10.55
CA ALA A 46 -0.81 7.15 -10.11
C ALA A 46 -2.22 7.73 -10.26
N LYS A 47 -2.45 8.96 -9.78
CA LYS A 47 -3.74 9.63 -9.93
C LYS A 47 -4.12 9.87 -11.38
N GLU A 48 -3.17 10.28 -12.23
CA GLU A 48 -3.42 10.52 -13.66
C GLU A 48 -3.89 9.25 -14.39
N ILE A 49 -3.39 8.07 -13.99
CA ILE A 49 -3.80 6.79 -14.57
C ILE A 49 -4.97 6.13 -13.82
N GLY A 50 -5.62 6.86 -12.90
CA GLY A 50 -6.82 6.41 -12.18
C GLY A 50 -6.53 5.46 -11.01
N ILE A 51 -5.31 5.44 -10.48
CA ILE A 51 -4.95 4.73 -9.25
C ILE A 51 -5.07 5.67 -8.07
N ASP A 52 -5.91 5.32 -7.10
CA ASP A 52 -6.06 6.11 -5.87
C ASP A 52 -4.84 5.98 -4.96
N ALA A 53 -4.09 7.07 -4.86
CA ALA A 53 -2.93 7.19 -3.98
C ALA A 53 -2.87 8.59 -3.33
N GLU A 54 -2.29 8.70 -2.14
CA GLU A 54 -2.12 9.96 -1.43
C GLU A 54 -0.68 10.16 -0.97
N PHE A 55 -0.19 11.40 -1.10
CA PHE A 55 1.05 11.80 -0.45
C PHE A 55 0.78 12.12 1.03
N VAL A 56 1.52 11.49 1.93
CA VAL A 56 1.33 11.62 3.38
C VAL A 56 2.64 11.96 4.08
N THR A 57 2.59 12.79 5.12
CA THR A 57 3.74 13.10 5.99
C THR A 57 3.49 12.69 7.44
N GLU A 58 2.22 12.66 7.86
CA GLU A 58 1.78 12.17 9.16
C GLU A 58 1.50 10.67 9.08
N THR A 59 2.13 9.90 9.97
CA THR A 59 2.02 8.45 9.99
C THR A 59 2.00 7.93 11.44
N ASN A 60 1.55 6.70 11.63
CA ASN A 60 1.57 6.03 12.94
C ASN A 60 2.96 5.46 13.31
N LEU A 61 4.00 5.76 12.52
CA LEU A 61 5.35 5.29 12.82
C LEU A 61 5.92 6.01 14.05
N PRO A 62 6.77 5.34 14.85
CA PRO A 62 7.38 5.92 16.04
C PRO A 62 8.49 6.95 15.72
N PHE A 63 8.57 7.42 14.47
CA PHE A 63 9.53 8.43 14.00
C PHE A 63 8.93 9.24 12.85
N LYS A 64 9.50 10.43 12.63
CA LYS A 64 9.09 11.32 11.54
C LYS A 64 9.61 10.80 10.20
N VAL A 65 8.74 10.83 9.19
CA VAL A 65 9.11 10.63 7.79
C VAL A 65 9.05 11.97 7.06
N LYS A 66 9.80 12.12 5.97
CA LYS A 66 9.69 13.31 5.12
C LYS A 66 8.52 13.23 4.15
N GLY A 67 8.11 12.02 3.80
CA GLY A 67 6.96 11.78 2.97
C GLY A 67 6.74 10.29 2.74
N GLY A 68 5.53 9.95 2.33
CA GLY A 68 5.16 8.61 1.96
C GLY A 68 4.03 8.63 0.94
N ILE A 69 3.83 7.50 0.29
CA ILE A 69 2.69 7.23 -0.57
C ILE A 69 1.80 6.21 0.15
N LEU A 70 0.54 6.60 0.33
CA LEU A 70 -0.55 5.76 0.80
C LEU A 70 -1.32 5.27 -0.42
N TRP A 71 -1.30 3.96 -0.67
CA TRP A 71 -2.10 3.35 -1.72
C TRP A 71 -3.50 3.04 -1.17
N LEU A 72 -4.52 3.72 -1.69
CA LEU A 72 -5.91 3.59 -1.22
C LEU A 72 -6.65 2.40 -1.83
N MET A 73 -5.97 1.66 -2.70
CA MET A 73 -6.48 0.41 -3.25
C MET A 73 -6.76 -0.59 -2.13
N LYS A 74 -8.04 -0.96 -1.96
CA LYS A 74 -8.42 -2.12 -1.15
C LYS A 74 -8.25 -3.37 -2.04
N ILE A 75 -7.28 -4.21 -1.72
CA ILE A 75 -7.04 -5.51 -2.38
C ILE A 75 -7.99 -6.54 -1.80
#